data_AF-A0AAV3R1X0-F1
#
_entry.id   AF-A0AAV3R1X0-F1
#
_cell.length_a   1.000
_cell.length_b   1.000
_cell.length_c   1.000
_cell.angle_alpha   90.00
_cell.angle_beta   90.00
_cell.angle_gamma   90.00
#
_symmetry.space_group_name_H-M   'P 1'
#
loop_
_entity.id
_entity.type
_entity.pdbx_description
1 polymer ?
#
loop_
_entity_poly.entity_id
_entity_poly.type
_entity_poly.pdbx_seq_one_letter_code
_entity_poly.pdbx_strand_id
1 'polypeptide(L)'
;MVRFAINLKSLLFVSAFLRVILILFGEWQDAHMEVRYTDVDYLVFSDAASFMASGKSPYDRSTYRYSPLIAFLLIPNSIIHQSWGKYLFSASDLLVGFLIHKILKLRNVPEKFCINSVVIWLFNPFTFTIGTRGNCEPVICVMVLWVILSLMKG
;
A
#
# COMPACT_ATOMS: atom_id res chain seq x y z
N MET A 1 -6.75 29.74 -20.62
CA MET A 1 -6.94 28.27 -20.60
C MET A 1 -5.94 27.69 -19.60
N VAL A 2 -6.37 27.44 -18.36
CA VAL A 2 -5.49 26.88 -17.32
C VAL A 2 -5.19 25.44 -17.71
N ARG A 3 -4.04 25.20 -18.37
CA ARG A 3 -3.49 23.85 -18.49
C ARG A 3 -3.07 23.46 -17.08
N PHE A 4 -3.90 22.69 -16.38
CA PHE A 4 -3.42 21.92 -15.23
C PHE A 4 -2.33 20.99 -15.76
N ALA A 5 -1.07 21.43 -15.68
CA ALA A 5 0.05 20.55 -15.90
C ALA A 5 0.01 19.52 -14.77
N ILE A 6 -0.46 18.32 -15.09
CA ILE A 6 -0.56 17.22 -14.14
C ILE A 6 0.85 16.94 -13.61
N ASN A 7 1.10 17.34 -12.36
CA ASN A 7 2.38 17.14 -11.68
C ASN A 7 2.31 15.88 -10.82
N LEU A 8 3.40 15.10 -10.81
CA LEU A 8 3.57 13.95 -9.92
C LEU A 8 3.18 14.25 -8.47
N LYS A 9 3.59 15.39 -7.91
CA LYS A 9 3.28 15.77 -6.53
C LYS A 9 1.77 15.88 -6.30
N SER A 10 1.06 16.51 -7.22
CA SER A 10 -0.39 16.66 -7.17
C SER A 10 -1.09 15.30 -7.31
N LEU A 11 -0.60 14.43 -8.21
CA LEU A 11 -1.14 13.07 -8.36
C LEU A 11 -0.99 12.25 -7.08
N LEU A 12 0.21 12.25 -6.47
CA LEU A 12 0.48 11.54 -5.22
C LEU A 12 -0.38 12.09 -4.08
N PHE A 13 -0.52 13.41 -3.97
CA PHE A 13 -1.33 14.05 -2.93
C PHE A 13 -2.82 13.70 -3.06
N VAL A 14 -3.40 13.86 -4.25
CA VAL A 14 -4.81 13.51 -4.51
C VAL A 14 -5.04 12.03 -4.27
N SER A 15 -4.13 11.19 -4.75
CA SER A 15 -4.17 9.74 -4.56
C SER A 15 -4.10 9.32 -3.08
N ALA A 16 -3.23 9.98 -2.30
CA ALA A 16 -3.12 9.75 -0.85
C ALA A 16 -4.40 10.15 -0.13
N PHE A 17 -4.94 11.33 -0.45
CA PHE A 17 -6.17 11.83 0.15
C PHE A 17 -7.36 10.89 -0.12
N LEU A 18 -7.53 10.43 -1.35
CA LEU A 18 -8.58 9.47 -1.69
C LEU A 18 -8.40 8.13 -0.97
N ARG A 19 -7.16 7.64 -0.79
CA ARG A 19 -6.89 6.40 -0.04
C ARG A 19 -7.25 6.55 1.45
N VAL A 20 -6.96 7.70 2.05
CA VAL A 20 -7.37 7.99 3.43
C VAL A 20 -8.89 7.96 3.56
N ILE A 21 -9.62 8.63 2.66
CA ILE A 21 -11.09 8.58 2.62
C ILE A 21 -11.57 7.14 2.50
N LEU A 22 -10.97 6.35 1.61
CA LEU A 22 -11.41 4.98 1.37
C LEU A 22 -11.12 4.05 2.56
N ILE A 23 -10.02 4.25 3.29
CA ILE A 23 -9.74 3.51 4.53
C ILE A 23 -10.80 3.82 5.59
N LEU A 24 -11.12 5.11 5.79
CA LEU A 24 -12.14 5.53 6.75
C LEU A 24 -13.54 5.01 6.36
N PHE A 25 -13.86 5.08 5.07
CA PHE A 25 -15.09 4.47 4.54
C PHE A 25 -15.11 2.96 4.76
N GLY A 26 -13.98 2.28 4.55
CA GLY A 26 -13.83 0.85 4.77
C GLY A 26 -14.08 0.45 6.22
N GLU A 27 -13.57 1.21 7.19
CA GLU A 27 -13.86 1.01 8.61
C GLU A 27 -15.34 1.19 8.93
N TRP A 28 -15.95 2.25 8.40
CA TRP A 28 -17.39 2.47 8.54
C TRP A 28 -18.19 1.32 7.93
N GLN A 29 -17.85 0.89 6.71
CA GLN A 29 -18.50 -0.24 6.04
C GLN A 29 -18.38 -1.51 6.86
N ASP A 30 -17.18 -1.83 7.36
CA ASP A 30 -16.96 -3.02 8.18
C ASP A 30 -17.79 -3.00 9.47
N ALA A 31 -18.08 -1.83 10.03
CA ALA A 31 -18.90 -1.70 11.23
C ALA A 31 -20.42 -1.80 10.98
N HIS A 32 -20.89 -1.44 9.77
CA HIS A 32 -22.33 -1.26 9.49
C HIS A 32 -22.91 -2.24 8.46
N MET A 33 -22.08 -2.94 7.70
CA MET A 33 -22.51 -3.81 6.60
C MET A 33 -22.07 -5.26 6.83
N GLU A 34 -22.85 -6.21 6.31
CA GLU A 34 -22.53 -7.64 6.38
C GLU A 34 -21.29 -7.98 5.54
N VAL A 35 -21.20 -7.40 4.34
CA VAL A 35 -20.06 -7.58 3.44
C VAL A 35 -18.91 -6.65 3.85
N ARG A 36 -17.84 -7.26 4.34
CA ARG A 36 -16.63 -6.56 4.78
C ARG A 36 -15.85 -5.98 3.60
N TYR A 37 -15.37 -4.77 3.80
CA TYR A 37 -14.40 -4.11 2.95
C TYR A 37 -13.00 -4.68 3.19
N THR A 38 -12.61 -4.84 4.46
CA THR A 38 -11.28 -5.35 4.83
C THR A 38 -11.02 -6.74 4.25
N ASP A 39 -9.81 -6.94 3.73
CA ASP A 39 -9.32 -8.24 3.27
C ASP A 39 -9.19 -9.21 4.46
N VAL A 40 -9.61 -10.45 4.29
CA VAL A 40 -9.54 -11.48 5.34
C VAL A 40 -8.09 -11.71 5.78
N ASP A 41 -7.14 -11.63 4.85
CA ASP A 41 -5.71 -11.81 5.15
C ASP A 41 -5.20 -10.71 6.10
N TYR A 42 -5.80 -9.51 6.08
CA TYR A 42 -5.41 -8.44 7.00
C TYR A 42 -5.66 -8.80 8.48
N LEU A 43 -6.70 -9.57 8.75
CA LEU A 43 -6.98 -10.08 10.10
C LEU A 43 -5.94 -11.11 10.52
N VAL A 44 -5.55 -12.00 9.59
CA VAL A 44 -4.47 -12.98 9.82
C VAL A 44 -3.14 -12.28 10.13
N PHE A 45 -2.82 -11.19 9.42
CA PHE A 45 -1.62 -10.40 9.71
C PHE A 45 -1.70 -9.70 11.07
N SER A 46 -2.86 -9.12 11.39
CA SER A 46 -3.08 -8.37 12.64
C SER A 46 -3.04 -9.28 13.87
N ASP A 47 -3.59 -10.49 13.76
CA ASP A 47 -3.48 -11.51 14.80
C ASP A 47 -2.01 -11.86 15.02
N ALA A 48 -1.27 -12.24 13.96
CA ALA A 48 0.15 -12.58 14.06
C ALA A 48 1.00 -11.43 14.62
N ALA A 49 0.68 -10.19 14.27
CA ALA A 49 1.30 -8.99 14.84
C ALA A 49 1.04 -8.86 16.34
N SER A 50 -0.17 -9.20 16.81
CA SER A 50 -0.52 -9.24 18.24
C SER A 50 0.27 -10.31 19.01
N PHE A 51 0.48 -11.48 18.40
CA PHE A 51 1.38 -12.51 18.96
C PHE A 51 2.80 -11.95 19.12
N MET A 52 3.34 -11.30 18.09
CA MET A 52 4.66 -10.68 18.16
C MET A 52 4.75 -9.55 19.19
N ALA A 53 3.71 -8.71 19.31
CA ALA A 53 3.64 -7.66 20.32
C ALA A 53 3.68 -8.23 21.75
N SER A 54 3.19 -9.47 21.93
CA SER A 54 3.22 -10.22 23.19
C SER A 54 4.50 -11.04 23.37
N GLY A 55 5.52 -10.88 22.52
CA GLY A 55 6.78 -11.62 22.56
C GLY A 55 6.69 -13.07 22.06
N LYS A 56 5.60 -13.45 21.38
CA LYS A 56 5.38 -14.79 20.83
C LYS A 56 5.75 -14.86 19.34
N SER A 57 5.78 -16.06 18.79
CA SER A 57 6.02 -16.26 17.36
C SER A 57 4.79 -15.84 16.55
N PRO A 58 4.93 -15.13 15.41
CA PRO A 58 3.79 -14.85 14.53
C PRO A 58 3.16 -16.13 13.97
N TYR A 59 3.94 -17.21 13.88
CA TYR A 59 3.48 -18.52 13.40
C TYR A 59 2.64 -19.30 14.42
N ASP A 60 2.57 -18.82 15.67
CA ASP A 60 1.63 -19.37 16.66
C ASP A 60 0.17 -19.05 16.28
N ARG A 61 -0.03 -18.03 15.43
CA ARG A 61 -1.30 -17.83 14.75
C ARG A 61 -1.50 -18.90 13.68
N SER A 62 -2.50 -19.77 13.90
CA SER A 62 -2.92 -20.73 12.88
C SER A 62 -3.23 -20.03 11.56
N THR A 63 -2.89 -20.67 10.44
CA THR A 63 -3.02 -20.18 9.06
C THR A 63 -2.14 -18.98 8.68
N TYR A 64 -1.26 -18.49 9.55
CA TYR A 64 -0.26 -17.48 9.17
C TYR A 64 0.84 -18.10 8.30
N ARG A 65 0.90 -17.69 7.02
CA ARG A 65 1.81 -18.22 5.99
C ARG A 65 2.74 -17.16 5.36
N TYR A 66 2.77 -15.97 5.95
CA TYR A 66 3.46 -14.81 5.39
C TYR A 66 4.81 -14.59 6.09
N SER A 67 5.64 -13.72 5.53
CA SER A 67 6.94 -13.39 6.13
C SER A 67 6.75 -12.76 7.51
N PRO A 68 7.52 -13.17 8.55
CA PRO A 68 7.48 -12.56 9.88
C PRO A 68 7.70 -11.05 9.86
N LEU A 69 8.40 -10.55 8.84
CA LEU A 69 8.61 -9.12 8.65
C LEU A 69 7.29 -8.36 8.49
N ILE A 70 6.28 -8.95 7.83
CA ILE A 70 4.96 -8.33 7.69
C ILE A 70 4.29 -8.23 9.06
N ALA A 71 4.24 -9.32 9.83
CA ALA A 71 3.69 -9.27 11.19
C ALA A 71 4.43 -8.25 12.07
N PHE A 72 5.75 -8.18 11.97
CA PHE A 72 6.56 -7.20 12.69
C PHE A 72 6.19 -5.75 12.35
N LEU A 73 6.11 -5.41 11.06
CA LEU A 73 5.72 -4.07 10.60
C LEU A 73 4.30 -3.67 11.01
N LEU A 74 3.45 -4.68 11.27
CA LEU A 74 2.08 -4.50 11.71
C LEU A 74 1.88 -4.58 13.22
N ILE A 75 2.94 -4.74 14.04
CA ILE A 75 2.81 -4.63 15.51
C ILE A 75 2.02 -3.38 15.94
N PRO A 76 2.17 -2.21 15.30
CA PRO A 76 1.36 -1.04 15.63
C PRO A 76 -0.16 -1.20 15.43
N ASN A 77 -0.63 -2.22 14.69
CA ASN A 77 -2.06 -2.56 14.61
C ASN A 77 -2.64 -2.88 15.99
N SER A 78 -1.86 -3.51 16.87
CA SER A 78 -2.31 -3.95 18.19
C SER A 78 -2.09 -2.91 19.29
N ILE A 79 -1.18 -1.95 19.09
CA ILE A 79 -0.81 -0.96 20.11
C ILE A 79 -1.31 0.46 19.82
N ILE A 80 -1.49 0.85 18.55
CA ILE A 80 -1.92 2.20 18.15
C ILE A 80 -3.34 2.17 17.59
N HIS A 81 -3.54 1.49 16.46
CA HIS A 81 -4.84 1.41 15.79
C HIS A 81 -4.89 0.26 14.79
N GLN A 82 -6.01 -0.48 14.74
CA GLN A 82 -6.16 -1.67 13.89
C GLN A 82 -5.92 -1.40 12.40
N SER A 83 -6.16 -0.18 11.91
CA SER A 83 -5.95 0.19 10.51
C SER A 83 -4.55 0.71 10.17
N TRP A 84 -3.61 0.73 11.11
CA TRP A 84 -2.23 1.17 10.86
C TRP A 84 -1.63 0.53 9.60
N GLY A 85 -1.77 -0.79 9.45
CA GLY A 85 -1.29 -1.53 8.29
C GLY A 85 -1.91 -1.09 6.97
N LYS A 86 -3.20 -0.72 6.95
CA LYS A 86 -3.85 -0.19 5.74
C LYS A 86 -3.19 1.11 5.28
N TYR A 87 -2.79 1.97 6.20
CA TYR A 87 -2.04 3.20 5.88
C TYR A 87 -0.62 2.88 5.40
N LEU A 88 0.07 1.92 6.03
CA LEU A 88 1.40 1.48 5.59
C LEU A 88 1.38 0.91 4.16
N PHE A 89 0.43 0.03 3.87
CA PHE A 89 0.28 -0.58 2.54
C PHE A 89 -0.13 0.45 1.50
N SER A 90 -1.04 1.36 1.85
CA SER A 90 -1.43 2.49 1.00
C SER A 90 -0.27 3.46 0.72
N ALA A 91 0.59 3.72 1.70
CA ALA A 91 1.80 4.52 1.52
C ALA A 91 2.81 3.81 0.60
N SER A 92 2.90 2.49 0.70
CA SER A 92 3.72 1.67 -0.21
C SER A 92 3.23 1.77 -1.65
N ASP A 93 1.92 1.76 -1.88
CA ASP A 93 1.32 2.00 -3.21
C ASP A 93 1.70 3.35 -3.83
N LEU A 94 1.71 4.41 -3.02
CA LEU A 94 2.16 5.74 -3.45
C LEU A 94 3.64 5.71 -3.83
N LEU A 95 4.45 5.00 -3.05
CA LEU A 95 5.87 4.81 -3.31
C LEU A 95 6.10 4.00 -4.60
N VAL A 96 5.26 2.99 -4.89
CA VAL A 96 5.29 2.29 -6.19
C VAL A 96 5.10 3.28 -7.34
N GLY A 97 4.07 4.13 -7.28
CA GLY A 97 3.85 5.16 -8.29
C GLY A 97 5.06 6.08 -8.47
N PHE A 98 5.68 6.50 -7.37
CA PHE A 98 6.92 7.29 -7.42
C PHE A 98 8.10 6.54 -8.05
N LEU A 99 8.30 5.27 -7.71
CA LEU A 99 9.37 4.43 -8.24
C LEU A 99 9.18 4.16 -9.73
N ILE A 100 7.96 3.87 -10.18
CA ILE A 100 7.61 3.76 -11.61
C ILE A 100 8.06 5.02 -12.34
N HIS A 101 7.71 6.19 -11.82
CA HIS A 101 8.12 7.45 -12.45
C HIS A 101 9.65 7.58 -12.51
N LYS A 102 10.35 7.35 -11.40
CA LYS A 102 11.82 7.42 -11.34
C LYS A 102 12.49 6.48 -12.34
N ILE A 103 12.04 5.24 -12.44
CA ILE A 103 12.59 4.24 -13.35
C ILE A 103 12.39 4.67 -14.81
N LEU A 104 11.18 5.11 -15.18
CA LEU A 104 10.88 5.57 -16.53
C LEU A 104 11.70 6.81 -16.92
N LYS A 105 11.91 7.74 -15.99
CA LYS A 105 12.80 8.91 -16.20
C LYS A 105 14.24 8.49 -16.43
N LEU A 106 14.77 7.54 -15.67
CA LEU A 106 16.12 7.00 -15.89
C LEU A 106 16.27 6.29 -17.25
N ARG A 107 15.18 5.75 -17.79
CA ARG A 107 15.14 5.15 -19.13
C ARG A 107 14.90 6.16 -20.26
N ASN A 108 14.90 7.47 -19.96
CA ASN A 108 14.64 8.55 -20.93
C ASN A 108 13.26 8.42 -21.63
N VAL A 109 12.27 7.83 -20.96
CA VAL A 109 10.90 7.75 -21.49
C VAL A 109 10.26 9.15 -21.49
N PRO A 110 9.50 9.53 -22.53
CA PRO A 110 8.86 10.84 -22.58
C PRO A 110 7.93 11.07 -21.37
N GLU A 111 7.89 12.31 -20.87
CA GLU A 111 7.16 12.69 -19.64
C GLU A 111 5.69 12.27 -19.67
N LYS A 112 5.03 12.39 -20.84
CA LYS A 112 3.63 11.99 -21.03
C LYS A 112 3.39 10.52 -20.67
N PHE A 113 4.28 9.62 -21.11
CA PHE A 113 4.15 8.20 -20.82
C PHE A 113 4.46 7.91 -19.35
N CYS A 114 5.44 8.62 -18.77
CA CYS A 114 5.74 8.52 -17.34
C CYS A 114 4.52 8.86 -16.48
N ILE A 115 3.91 10.02 -16.72
CA ILE A 115 2.72 10.47 -15.99
C ILE A 115 1.54 9.53 -16.21
N ASN A 116 1.31 9.08 -17.45
CA ASN A 116 0.23 8.13 -17.72
C ASN A 116 0.40 6.81 -16.96
N SER A 117 1.62 6.24 -16.91
CA SER A 117 1.89 5.02 -16.13
C SER A 117 1.61 5.21 -14.64
N VAL A 118 1.98 6.38 -14.09
CA VAL A 118 1.69 6.72 -12.69
C VAL A 118 0.19 6.86 -12.45
N VAL A 119 -0.54 7.53 -13.34
CA VAL A 119 -2.01 7.68 -13.22
C VAL A 119 -2.68 6.31 -13.26
N ILE A 120 -2.29 5.45 -14.20
CA ILE A 120 -2.82 4.09 -14.31
C ILE A 120 -2.56 3.31 -13.02
N TRP A 121 -1.35 3.37 -12.45
CA TRP A 121 -1.07 2.68 -11.19
C TRP A 121 -1.87 3.25 -10.02
N LEU A 122 -1.87 4.58 -9.86
CA LEU A 122 -2.39 5.24 -8.68
C LEU A 122 -3.92 5.28 -8.63
N PHE A 123 -4.62 5.22 -9.77
CA PHE A 123 -6.07 5.41 -9.86
C PHE A 123 -6.83 4.24 -10.50
N ASN A 124 -6.15 3.15 -10.87
CA ASN A 124 -6.84 1.93 -11.28
C ASN A 124 -7.59 1.33 -10.07
N PRO A 125 -8.91 1.05 -10.17
CA PRO A 125 -9.71 0.58 -9.04
C PRO A 125 -9.19 -0.71 -8.40
N PHE A 126 -8.52 -1.58 -9.16
CA PHE A 126 -7.91 -2.80 -8.62
C PHE A 126 -6.73 -2.47 -7.71
N THR A 127 -5.70 -1.78 -8.21
CA THR A 127 -4.52 -1.42 -7.40
C THR A 127 -4.88 -0.44 -6.28
N PHE A 128 -5.82 0.47 -6.53
CA PHE A 128 -6.29 1.45 -5.55
C PHE A 128 -6.84 0.81 -4.28
N THR A 129 -7.52 -0.33 -4.41
CA THR A 129 -8.23 -0.97 -3.30
C THR A 129 -7.38 -1.99 -2.54
N ILE A 130 -6.32 -2.54 -3.13
CA ILE A 130 -5.49 -3.59 -2.50
C ILE A 130 -4.92 -3.09 -1.16
N GLY A 131 -4.17 -1.98 -1.17
CA GLY A 131 -3.56 -1.44 0.04
C GLY A 131 -4.57 -0.95 1.06
N THR A 132 -5.67 -0.31 0.61
CA THR A 132 -6.70 0.24 1.51
C THR A 132 -7.55 -0.86 2.17
N ARG A 133 -7.72 -2.02 1.53
CA ARG A 133 -8.35 -3.21 2.12
C ARG A 133 -7.45 -3.93 3.11
N GLY A 134 -6.15 -3.60 3.17
CA GLY A 134 -5.21 -4.19 4.11
C GLY A 134 -4.35 -5.32 3.52
N ASN A 135 -4.22 -5.41 2.20
CA ASN A 135 -3.35 -6.41 1.59
C ASN A 135 -1.91 -5.85 1.43
N CYS A 136 -0.89 -6.68 1.71
CA CYS A 136 0.52 -6.29 1.73
C CYS A 136 1.20 -6.25 0.35
N GLU A 137 0.53 -6.67 -0.72
CA GLU A 137 1.07 -6.68 -2.10
C GLU A 137 1.87 -5.42 -2.50
N PRO A 138 1.44 -4.19 -2.19
CA PRO A 138 2.17 -2.98 -2.55
C PRO A 138 3.58 -2.91 -1.95
N VAL A 139 3.80 -3.48 -0.76
CA VAL A 139 5.13 -3.55 -0.13
C VAL A 139 6.08 -4.39 -0.99
N ILE A 140 5.58 -5.53 -1.50
CA ILE A 140 6.35 -6.41 -2.38
C ILE A 140 6.68 -5.67 -3.68
N CYS A 141 5.71 -4.96 -4.27
CA CYS A 141 5.94 -4.14 -5.46
C CYS A 141 7.02 -3.07 -5.24
N VAL A 142 7.01 -2.38 -4.09
CA VAL A 142 8.08 -1.42 -3.72
C VAL A 142 9.44 -2.12 -3.70
N MET A 143 9.55 -3.27 -3.03
CA MET A 143 10.82 -3.99 -2.92
C MET A 143 11.37 -4.40 -4.28
N VAL A 144 10.52 -4.96 -5.15
CA VAL A 144 10.92 -5.37 -6.52
C VAL A 144 11.37 -4.17 -7.35
N LEU A 145 10.60 -3.08 -7.36
CA LEU A 145 10.96 -1.88 -8.11
C LEU A 145 12.21 -1.20 -7.54
N TRP A 146 12.41 -1.26 -6.23
CA TRP A 146 13.61 -0.73 -5.59
C TRP A 146 14.86 -1.53 -5.96
N VAL A 147 14.77 -2.86 -6.04
CA VAL A 147 15.85 -3.71 -6.56
C VAL A 147 16.17 -3.34 -8.01
N ILE A 148 15.17 -3.22 -8.88
CA ILE A 148 15.36 -2.79 -10.28
C ILE A 148 16.03 -1.42 -10.34
N LEU A 149 15.55 -0.46 -9.56
CA LEU A 149 16.11 0.88 -9.50
C LEU A 149 17.57 0.88 -9.03
N SER A 150 17.91 0.00 -8.09
CA SER A 150 19.29 -0.14 -7.57
C SER A 150 20.20 -0.72 -8.65
N LEU A 151 19.79 -1.82 -9.31
CA LEU A 151 20.54 -2.41 -10.43
C LEU A 151 20.78 -1.44 -11.58
N MET A 152 19.86 -0.50 -11.83
CA MET A 152 20.04 0.53 -12.85
C MET A 152 21.05 1.62 -12.49
N LYS A 153 21.37 1.80 -11.21
CA LYS A 153 22.30 2.81 -10.73
C LYS A 153 23.73 2.29 -10.52
N GLY A 154 23.93 0.97 -10.57
CA GLY A 154 25.20 0.31 -10.22
C GLY A 154 25.34 0.19 -8.71
#